data_AF-A0A0X8X6S3-F1
#
_entry.id   AF-A0A0X8X6S3-F1
#
_cell.length_a   1.000
_cell.length_b   1.000
_cell.length_c   1.000
_cell.angle_alpha   90.00
_cell.angle_beta   90.00
_cell.angle_gamma   90.00
#
_symmetry.space_group_name_H-M   'P 1'
#
loop_
_entity.id
_entity.type
_entity.pdbx_description
1 polymer ?
#
loop_
_entity_poly.entity_id
_entity_poly.type
_entity_poly.pdbx_seq_one_letter_code
_entity_poly.pdbx_strand_id
1 'polypeptide(L)'
;MSSTAIQEGDIHHTILRDGRFGAVRVLKTGGKFGFSPYTFHLIGVTAYIGEQPPIISDPRLTEILITEYIYPKGKSIINIYCGKFPKQLKYVGNIPISCEESNFKIEIGNGIDGGFPSCGKIPQDIGYEILIEWRYKYDNFNFVKEIEISRKEHEEFMKSLHVNKPKRMLDDARFWDIISMLDWSQQGNDEKVLEPAAKALSKLKPSEIKSFEETLANKLFQIDTKEHAKNIGEYSYDEKEQYMSVDSFLYARCAAVANGKALYEKIKELPTEMVKDVEFEALLSLSAIAYELKTGREIVYDAGVSYETYANKEGWT
;
A
#
# COMPACT_ATOMS: atom_id res chain seq x y z
N MET A 1 -35.27 23.60 7.87
CA MET A 1 -34.33 24.66 7.48
C MET A 1 -33.92 24.40 6.05
N SER A 2 -34.30 25.28 5.13
CA SER A 2 -34.00 25.20 3.70
C SER A 2 -32.49 25.02 3.52
N SER A 3 -32.03 23.94 2.88
CA SER A 3 -30.64 23.88 2.46
C SER A 3 -30.49 24.85 1.30
N THR A 4 -29.88 26.01 1.56
CA THR A 4 -29.52 26.97 0.52
C THR A 4 -28.79 26.21 -0.58
N ALA A 5 -29.26 26.34 -1.83
CA ALA A 5 -28.61 25.70 -2.96
C ALA A 5 -27.17 26.24 -3.07
N ILE A 6 -26.21 25.36 -3.34
CA ILE A 6 -24.80 25.71 -3.58
C ILE A 6 -24.73 26.60 -4.83
N GLN A 7 -24.08 27.75 -4.73
CA GLN A 7 -23.93 28.71 -5.82
C GLN A 7 -22.48 28.87 -6.24
N GLU A 8 -22.28 29.22 -7.52
CA GLU A 8 -20.97 29.63 -8.01
C GLU A 8 -20.51 30.89 -7.27
N GLY A 9 -19.25 30.91 -6.84
CA GLY A 9 -18.67 31.99 -6.04
C GLY A 9 -18.81 31.83 -4.53
N ASP A 10 -19.55 30.82 -4.06
CA ASP A 10 -19.70 30.56 -2.61
C ASP A 10 -18.35 30.24 -1.98
N ILE A 11 -18.06 30.91 -0.86
CA ILE A 11 -16.91 30.69 -0.01
C ILE A 11 -17.35 30.02 1.27
N HIS A 12 -16.68 28.93 1.62
CA HIS A 12 -16.84 28.27 2.90
C HIS A 12 -15.50 28.15 3.61
N HIS A 13 -15.47 28.38 4.91
CA HIS A 13 -14.28 28.12 5.72
C HIS A 13 -14.35 26.74 6.37
N THR A 14 -13.18 26.17 6.63
CA THR A 14 -12.97 24.89 7.32
C THR A 14 -12.02 25.10 8.50
N ILE A 15 -12.06 24.21 9.49
CA ILE A 15 -11.08 24.17 10.59
C ILE A 15 -10.08 23.07 10.27
N LEU A 16 -8.81 23.43 10.19
CA LEU A 16 -7.67 22.57 9.88
C LEU A 16 -7.23 21.80 11.13
N ARG A 17 -6.42 20.75 10.95
CA ARG A 17 -6.05 19.84 12.05
C ARG A 17 -5.25 20.52 13.17
N ASP A 18 -4.54 21.60 12.86
CA ASP A 18 -3.79 22.41 13.83
C ASP A 18 -4.65 23.52 14.48
N GLY A 19 -5.95 23.56 14.20
CA GLY A 19 -6.89 24.55 14.73
C GLY A 19 -6.99 25.84 13.90
N ARG A 20 -6.15 26.03 12.88
CA ARG A 20 -6.27 27.17 11.95
C ARG A 20 -7.48 27.03 11.03
N PHE A 21 -7.77 28.09 10.31
CA PHE A 21 -8.84 28.17 9.32
C PHE A 21 -8.27 28.13 7.92
N GLY A 22 -8.86 27.28 7.07
CA GLY A 22 -8.69 27.32 5.62
C GLY A 22 -10.00 27.72 4.95
N ALA A 23 -9.99 27.95 3.63
CA ALA A 23 -11.23 28.19 2.88
C ALA A 23 -11.28 27.48 1.53
N VAL A 24 -12.49 27.18 1.09
CA VAL A 24 -12.80 26.60 -0.21
C VAL A 24 -13.77 27.49 -0.96
N ARG A 25 -13.65 27.47 -2.29
CA ARG A 25 -14.43 28.26 -3.23
C ARG A 25 -15.15 27.35 -4.22
N VAL A 26 -16.46 27.57 -4.39
CA VAL A 26 -17.26 26.87 -5.40
C VAL A 26 -17.07 27.56 -6.75
N LEU A 27 -16.42 26.89 -7.68
CA LEU A 27 -16.04 27.43 -8.99
C LEU A 27 -17.08 27.15 -10.08
N LYS A 28 -17.71 25.97 -10.02
CA LYS A 28 -18.73 25.56 -10.98
C LYS A 28 -19.75 24.65 -10.33
N THR A 29 -21.00 24.71 -10.79
CA THR A 29 -22.06 23.85 -10.26
C THR A 29 -22.80 23.08 -11.37
N GLY A 30 -23.53 22.03 -11.00
CA GLY A 30 -24.49 21.40 -11.90
C GLY A 30 -23.94 20.31 -12.82
N GLY A 31 -22.71 19.83 -12.61
CA GLY A 31 -22.10 18.77 -13.42
C GLY A 31 -22.82 17.43 -13.32
N LYS A 32 -22.89 16.70 -14.43
CA LYS A 32 -23.53 15.38 -14.54
C LYS A 32 -22.62 14.41 -15.27
N PHE A 33 -22.57 13.19 -14.76
CA PHE A 33 -21.79 12.11 -15.37
C PHE A 33 -22.67 10.87 -15.56
N GLY A 34 -22.50 10.16 -16.67
CA GLY A 34 -23.30 8.96 -16.99
C GLY A 34 -23.11 7.80 -16.00
N PHE A 35 -22.02 7.79 -15.25
CA PHE A 35 -21.71 6.75 -14.26
C PHE A 35 -22.30 7.02 -12.87
N SER A 36 -22.96 8.18 -12.63
CA SER A 36 -23.43 8.56 -11.29
C SER A 36 -24.71 9.39 -11.32
N PRO A 37 -25.67 9.14 -10.41
CA PRO A 37 -26.91 9.92 -10.34
C PRO A 37 -26.72 11.30 -9.67
N TYR A 38 -25.57 11.55 -9.05
CA TYR A 38 -25.34 12.76 -8.26
C TYR A 38 -25.10 14.01 -9.14
N THR A 39 -25.33 15.18 -8.56
CA THR A 39 -24.85 16.45 -9.12
C THR A 39 -23.44 16.71 -8.59
N PHE A 40 -22.57 17.16 -9.49
CA PHE A 40 -21.18 17.46 -9.18
C PHE A 40 -20.92 18.97 -9.27
N HIS A 41 -19.95 19.42 -8.49
CA HIS A 41 -19.51 20.79 -8.36
C HIS A 41 -17.99 20.81 -8.47
N LEU A 42 -17.45 21.88 -9.06
CA LEU A 42 -16.03 22.14 -9.06
C LEU A 42 -15.69 23.01 -7.85
N ILE A 43 -14.83 22.52 -6.96
CA ILE A 43 -14.47 23.23 -5.73
C ILE A 43 -12.95 23.35 -5.68
N GLY A 44 -12.48 24.58 -5.51
CA GLY A 44 -11.07 24.89 -5.30
C GLY A 44 -10.75 25.14 -3.83
N VAL A 45 -9.57 24.72 -3.39
CA VAL A 45 -8.99 25.16 -2.11
C VAL A 45 -8.34 26.51 -2.33
N THR A 46 -8.68 27.49 -1.49
CA THR A 46 -8.13 28.85 -1.61
C THR A 46 -6.76 28.95 -0.94
N ALA A 47 -6.01 30.01 -1.22
CA ALA A 47 -4.74 30.32 -0.57
C ALA A 47 -4.90 30.84 0.87
N TYR A 48 -6.13 30.95 1.37
CA TYR A 48 -6.38 31.42 2.72
C TYR A 48 -5.97 30.38 3.77
N ILE A 49 -5.07 30.78 4.66
CA ILE A 49 -4.82 30.15 5.94
C ILE A 49 -4.65 31.22 7.02
N GLY A 50 -5.26 31.02 8.19
CA GLY A 50 -5.21 32.00 9.28
C GLY A 50 -5.64 31.42 10.63
N GLU A 51 -5.30 32.12 11.71
CA GLU A 51 -5.71 31.75 13.08
C GLU A 51 -7.16 32.14 13.40
N GLN A 52 -7.76 32.99 12.57
CA GLN A 52 -9.14 33.45 12.69
C GLN A 52 -9.94 32.97 11.47
N PRO A 53 -11.28 32.89 11.55
CA PRO A 53 -12.09 32.67 10.36
C PRO A 53 -11.85 33.77 9.30
N PRO A 54 -11.89 33.44 8.00
CA PRO A 54 -11.75 34.44 6.95
C PRO A 54 -12.89 35.44 6.96
N ILE A 55 -12.57 36.70 6.66
CA ILE A 55 -13.54 37.72 6.30
C ILE A 55 -13.70 37.76 4.77
N ILE A 56 -14.90 38.06 4.28
CA ILE A 56 -15.21 37.97 2.84
C ILE A 56 -14.36 38.89 1.95
N SER A 57 -13.78 39.95 2.51
CA SER A 57 -12.90 40.89 1.81
C SER A 57 -11.43 40.43 1.74
N ASP A 58 -11.07 39.27 2.29
CA ASP A 58 -9.70 38.77 2.24
C ASP A 58 -9.35 38.35 0.79
N PRO A 59 -8.31 38.94 0.17
CA PRO A 59 -7.98 38.68 -1.24
C PRO A 59 -7.58 37.22 -1.50
N ARG A 60 -7.09 36.51 -0.48
CA ARG A 60 -6.69 35.11 -0.61
C ARG A 60 -7.86 34.16 -0.84
N LEU A 61 -9.11 34.62 -0.65
CA LEU A 61 -10.32 33.83 -0.91
C LEU A 61 -10.62 33.64 -2.40
N THR A 62 -10.06 34.50 -3.27
CA THR A 62 -10.16 34.35 -4.72
C THR A 62 -8.93 33.71 -5.36
N GLU A 63 -7.85 33.55 -4.59
CA GLU A 63 -6.64 32.88 -5.03
C GLU A 63 -6.79 31.38 -4.79
N ILE A 64 -6.79 30.57 -5.84
CA ILE A 64 -6.74 29.11 -5.69
C ILE A 64 -5.33 28.68 -5.34
N LEU A 65 -5.20 27.82 -4.33
CA LEU A 65 -3.93 27.25 -3.89
C LEU A 65 -3.23 26.57 -5.07
N ILE A 66 -2.00 27.00 -5.35
CA ILE A 66 -1.08 26.33 -6.26
C ILE A 66 -0.05 25.60 -5.41
N THR A 67 0.16 24.32 -5.71
CA THR A 67 1.11 23.48 -5.00
C THR A 67 2.56 23.87 -5.28
N GLU A 68 3.34 24.14 -4.24
CA GLU A 68 4.78 24.42 -4.38
C GLU A 68 5.61 23.27 -3.79
N TYR A 69 5.13 22.72 -2.67
CA TYR A 69 5.83 21.70 -1.91
C TYR A 69 5.20 20.31 -2.06
N ILE A 70 3.89 20.21 -2.29
CA ILE A 70 3.21 18.92 -2.48
C ILE A 70 3.19 18.50 -3.96
N TYR A 71 3.21 17.19 -4.21
CA TYR A 71 3.09 16.63 -5.56
C TYR A 71 1.61 16.47 -5.97
N PRO A 72 1.24 16.78 -7.23
CA PRO A 72 2.07 17.36 -8.29
C PRO A 72 2.30 18.85 -8.05
N LYS A 73 3.54 19.35 -8.31
CA LYS A 73 3.89 20.77 -8.16
C LYS A 73 3.33 21.63 -9.29
N GLY A 74 3.09 22.91 -9.00
CA GLY A 74 2.60 23.92 -9.94
C GLY A 74 1.16 23.69 -10.38
N LYS A 75 0.37 22.94 -9.59
CA LYS A 75 -1.02 22.60 -9.92
C LYS A 75 -1.97 23.28 -8.96
N SER A 76 -3.05 23.81 -9.49
CA SER A 76 -4.14 24.33 -8.68
C SER A 76 -4.88 23.19 -7.99
N ILE A 77 -5.20 23.36 -6.70
CA ILE A 77 -5.99 22.39 -5.95
C ILE A 77 -7.47 22.63 -6.25
N ILE A 78 -7.93 22.02 -7.34
CA ILE A 78 -9.32 22.05 -7.79
C ILE A 78 -9.76 20.61 -8.06
N ASN A 79 -10.89 20.22 -7.48
CA ASN A 79 -11.42 18.86 -7.59
C ASN A 79 -12.92 18.85 -7.85
N ILE A 80 -13.40 17.76 -8.43
CA ILE A 80 -14.81 17.55 -8.75
C ILE A 80 -15.47 16.81 -7.59
N TYR A 81 -16.44 17.44 -6.94
CA TYR A 81 -17.11 16.86 -5.79
C TYR A 81 -18.62 16.75 -5.94
N CYS A 82 -19.20 15.73 -5.30
CA CYS A 82 -20.63 15.58 -5.14
C CYS A 82 -21.02 15.41 -3.67
N GLY A 83 -22.33 15.48 -3.41
CA GLY A 83 -22.90 15.28 -2.08
C GLY A 83 -23.09 16.59 -1.31
N LYS A 84 -23.45 16.46 -0.03
CA LYS A 84 -23.69 17.60 0.86
C LYS A 84 -22.37 18.12 1.42
N PHE A 85 -22.29 19.44 1.60
CA PHE A 85 -21.18 20.05 2.31
C PHE A 85 -21.08 19.48 3.74
N PRO A 86 -19.88 19.08 4.18
CA PRO A 86 -19.65 18.66 5.56
C PRO A 86 -20.06 19.77 6.56
N LYS A 87 -20.52 19.39 7.75
CA LYS A 87 -21.08 20.33 8.77
C LYS A 87 -20.05 21.35 9.28
N GLN A 88 -18.77 21.00 9.18
CA GLN A 88 -17.61 21.82 9.53
C GLN A 88 -17.35 22.92 8.52
N LEU A 89 -17.81 22.77 7.27
CA LEU A 89 -17.78 23.88 6.32
C LEU A 89 -18.84 24.90 6.71
N LYS A 90 -18.38 26.12 6.97
CA LYS A 90 -19.23 27.25 7.35
C LYS A 90 -19.20 28.29 6.25
N TYR A 91 -20.38 28.69 5.81
CA TYR A 91 -20.54 29.71 4.79
C TYR A 91 -19.97 31.05 5.26
N VAL A 92 -19.11 31.65 4.45
CA VAL A 92 -18.48 32.96 4.69
C VAL A 92 -19.22 34.06 3.93
N GLY A 93 -19.56 33.77 2.67
CA GLY A 93 -20.14 34.72 1.74
C GLY A 93 -20.01 34.24 0.29
N ASN A 94 -20.37 35.09 -0.66
CA ASN A 94 -20.26 34.81 -2.07
C ASN A 94 -19.42 35.91 -2.73
N ILE A 95 -18.39 35.52 -3.49
CA ILE A 95 -17.60 36.42 -4.32
C ILE A 95 -17.80 35.98 -5.77
N PRO A 96 -18.28 36.86 -6.67
CA PRO A 96 -18.54 36.50 -8.06
C PRO A 96 -17.37 35.81 -8.74
N ILE A 97 -17.68 34.86 -9.63
CA ILE A 97 -16.71 34.14 -10.45
C ILE A 97 -16.05 35.09 -11.46
N SER A 98 -14.74 34.97 -11.65
CA SER A 98 -13.99 35.76 -12.63
C SER A 98 -14.27 35.28 -14.08
N CYS A 99 -13.91 36.10 -15.08
CA CYS A 99 -14.03 35.69 -16.48
C CYS A 99 -13.20 34.42 -16.78
N GLU A 100 -12.02 34.28 -16.17
CA GLU A 100 -11.17 33.10 -16.34
C GLU A 100 -11.80 31.85 -15.72
N GLU A 101 -12.26 31.96 -14.47
CA GLU A 101 -12.93 30.87 -13.75
C GLU A 101 -14.23 30.44 -14.46
N SER A 102 -14.93 31.37 -15.13
CA SER A 102 -16.17 31.07 -15.86
C SER A 102 -16.00 30.06 -17.00
N ASN A 103 -14.77 29.94 -17.52
CA ASN A 103 -14.41 29.00 -18.59
C ASN A 103 -14.17 27.57 -18.08
N PHE A 104 -14.10 27.35 -16.76
CA PHE A 104 -13.93 26.00 -16.22
C PHE A 104 -15.14 25.11 -16.54
N LYS A 105 -14.84 23.86 -16.87
CA LYS A 105 -15.84 22.82 -17.12
C LYS A 105 -15.73 21.73 -16.07
N ILE A 106 -16.86 21.10 -15.75
CA ILE A 106 -16.88 19.94 -14.87
C ILE A 106 -16.63 18.70 -15.73
N GLU A 107 -15.36 18.46 -16.04
CA GLU A 107 -14.90 17.36 -16.90
C GLU A 107 -13.78 16.60 -16.19
N ILE A 108 -13.83 15.26 -16.22
CA ILE A 108 -12.74 14.43 -15.71
C ILE A 108 -11.67 14.37 -16.78
N GLY A 109 -10.43 14.65 -16.40
CA GLY A 109 -9.28 14.68 -17.30
C GLY A 109 -7.99 14.54 -16.51
N ASN A 110 -6.86 14.73 -17.17
CA ASN A 110 -5.54 14.55 -16.54
C ASN A 110 -4.94 15.86 -15.98
N GLY A 111 -5.68 16.97 -16.00
CA GLY A 111 -5.19 18.27 -15.53
C GLY A 111 -4.25 18.98 -16.51
N ILE A 112 -4.12 18.48 -17.75
CA ILE A 112 -3.48 19.17 -18.88
C ILE A 112 -4.42 19.34 -20.09
N ASP A 113 -5.51 18.56 -20.14
CA ASP A 113 -6.56 18.59 -21.16
C ASP A 113 -7.72 19.56 -20.83
N GLY A 114 -7.62 20.30 -19.72
CA GLY A 114 -8.68 21.17 -19.22
C GLY A 114 -9.68 20.47 -18.30
N GLY A 115 -9.58 19.15 -18.13
CA GLY A 115 -10.33 18.38 -17.14
C GLY A 115 -9.55 18.20 -15.82
N PHE A 116 -10.23 17.71 -14.79
CA PHE A 116 -9.69 17.55 -13.44
C PHE A 116 -9.47 16.07 -13.10
N PRO A 117 -8.34 15.71 -12.46
CA PRO A 117 -7.92 14.32 -12.24
C PRO A 117 -8.74 13.56 -11.20
N SER A 118 -9.42 14.27 -10.31
CA SER A 118 -10.09 13.65 -9.16
C SER A 118 -11.57 13.99 -9.13
N CYS A 119 -12.40 12.95 -8.94
CA CYS A 119 -13.81 13.11 -8.64
C CYS A 119 -14.23 12.27 -7.43
N GLY A 120 -15.14 12.77 -6.60
CA GLY A 120 -15.58 12.03 -5.41
C GLY A 120 -16.60 12.73 -4.53
N LYS A 121 -16.80 12.22 -3.31
CA LYS A 121 -17.55 12.94 -2.26
C LYS A 121 -16.65 14.01 -1.64
N ILE A 122 -17.24 15.10 -1.16
CA ILE A 122 -16.49 16.12 -0.40
C ILE A 122 -15.85 15.46 0.85
N PRO A 123 -14.52 15.48 1.00
CA PRO A 123 -13.86 14.91 2.17
C PRO A 123 -14.16 15.73 3.43
N GLN A 124 -14.11 15.09 4.59
CA GLN A 124 -14.34 15.79 5.86
C GLN A 124 -13.22 16.81 6.15
N ASP A 125 -12.00 16.52 5.73
CA ASP A 125 -10.83 17.39 5.89
C ASP A 125 -10.50 18.16 4.60
N ILE A 126 -11.52 18.49 3.78
CA ILE A 126 -11.31 19.35 2.60
C ILE A 126 -10.60 20.65 3.00
N GLY A 127 -9.60 21.04 2.22
CA GLY A 127 -8.77 22.21 2.48
C GLY A 127 -7.53 21.90 3.31
N TYR A 128 -7.32 20.67 3.78
CA TYR A 128 -6.11 20.29 4.50
C TYR A 128 -4.82 20.49 3.68
N GLU A 129 -4.92 20.51 2.34
CA GLU A 129 -3.81 20.79 1.43
C GLU A 129 -3.12 22.14 1.74
N ILE A 130 -3.87 23.18 2.11
CA ILE A 130 -3.27 24.49 2.47
C ILE A 130 -2.43 24.40 3.74
N LEU A 131 -2.83 23.54 4.69
CA LEU A 131 -2.05 23.32 5.90
C LEU A 131 -0.74 22.62 5.56
N ILE A 132 -0.78 21.59 4.71
CA ILE A 132 0.42 20.87 4.30
C ILE A 132 1.41 21.82 3.62
N GLU A 133 0.95 22.62 2.66
CA GLU A 133 1.77 23.64 1.98
C GLU A 133 2.35 24.68 2.97
N TRP A 134 1.52 25.19 3.89
CA TRP A 134 1.97 26.11 4.93
C TRP A 134 3.04 25.46 5.83
N ARG A 135 2.85 24.20 6.22
CA ARG A 135 3.80 23.49 7.08
C ARG A 135 5.12 23.23 6.37
N TYR A 136 5.11 22.86 5.10
CA TYR A 136 6.36 22.74 4.34
C TYR A 136 7.09 24.08 4.19
N LYS A 137 6.36 25.19 4.09
CA LYS A 137 6.96 26.52 3.96
C LYS A 137 7.51 27.07 5.27
N TYR A 138 6.78 26.91 6.38
CA TYR A 138 7.04 27.63 7.62
C TYR A 138 7.39 26.72 8.82
N ASP A 139 7.08 25.42 8.75
CA ASP A 139 7.23 24.45 9.85
C ASP A 139 7.88 23.12 9.39
N ASN A 140 8.69 23.17 8.32
CA ASN A 140 9.15 21.97 7.61
C ASN A 140 9.85 20.97 8.53
N PHE A 141 10.74 21.48 9.39
CA PHE A 141 11.54 20.65 10.28
C PHE A 141 10.66 19.83 11.25
N ASN A 142 9.70 20.46 11.91
CA ASN A 142 8.82 19.76 12.85
C ASN A 142 7.86 18.84 12.09
N PHE A 143 7.32 19.31 10.95
CA PHE A 143 6.39 18.51 10.16
C PHE A 143 7.03 17.22 9.62
N VAL A 144 8.25 17.28 9.08
CA VAL A 144 8.98 16.10 8.62
C VAL A 144 9.29 15.16 9.79
N LYS A 145 9.66 15.71 10.96
CA LYS A 145 9.89 14.92 12.17
C LYS A 145 8.63 14.18 12.63
N GLU A 146 7.47 14.84 12.62
CA GLU A 146 6.18 14.22 12.95
C GLU A 146 5.80 13.12 11.98
N ILE A 147 5.99 13.34 10.67
CA ILE A 147 5.74 12.32 9.64
C ILE A 147 6.61 11.09 9.91
N GLU A 148 7.89 11.30 10.21
CA GLU A 148 8.83 10.21 10.48
C GLU A 148 8.48 9.44 11.78
N ILE A 149 8.04 10.14 12.82
CA ILE A 149 7.55 9.49 14.06
C ILE A 149 6.29 8.66 13.76
N SER A 150 5.30 9.25 13.08
CA SER A 150 4.06 8.56 12.71
C SER A 150 4.34 7.33 11.83
N ARG A 151 5.30 7.42 10.91
CA ARG A 151 5.77 6.29 10.11
C ARG A 151 6.33 5.17 10.99
N LYS A 152 7.23 5.49 11.92
CA LYS A 152 7.81 4.49 12.84
C LYS A 152 6.77 3.85 13.75
N GLU A 153 5.88 4.65 14.32
CA GLU A 153 4.77 4.15 15.15
C GLU A 153 3.84 3.25 14.33
N HIS A 154 3.55 3.61 13.08
CA HIS A 154 2.79 2.75 12.18
C HIS A 154 3.52 1.44 11.88
N GLU A 155 4.81 1.50 11.56
CA GLU A 155 5.64 0.30 11.35
C GLU A 155 5.68 -0.60 12.58
N GLU A 156 5.85 -0.04 13.78
CA GLU A 156 5.82 -0.78 15.05
C GLU A 156 4.46 -1.38 15.32
N PHE A 157 3.38 -0.63 15.09
CA PHE A 157 2.02 -1.13 15.21
C PHE A 157 1.77 -2.27 14.23
N MET A 158 2.19 -2.15 12.97
CA MET A 158 2.08 -3.22 11.98
C MET A 158 2.90 -4.46 12.38
N LYS A 159 4.10 -4.26 12.93
CA LYS A 159 4.90 -5.36 13.51
C LYS A 159 4.18 -6.00 14.70
N SER A 160 3.52 -5.22 15.55
CA SER A 160 2.75 -5.73 16.69
C SER A 160 1.50 -6.53 16.26
N LEU A 161 0.95 -6.20 15.10
CA LEU A 161 -0.14 -6.95 14.48
C LEU A 161 0.36 -8.21 13.77
N HIS A 162 1.65 -8.33 13.49
CA HIS A 162 2.23 -9.53 12.91
C HIS A 162 2.22 -10.64 13.96
N VAL A 163 1.19 -11.47 13.88
CA VAL A 163 1.05 -12.65 14.73
C VAL A 163 2.10 -13.65 14.29
N ASN A 164 3.21 -13.82 15.01
CA ASN A 164 4.26 -14.82 14.76
C ASN A 164 3.77 -16.28 14.96
N LYS A 165 2.64 -16.63 14.37
CA LYS A 165 2.07 -17.97 14.32
C LYS A 165 1.36 -18.13 12.98
N PRO A 166 1.43 -19.31 12.38
CA PRO A 166 0.73 -19.55 11.13
C PRO A 166 -0.78 -19.29 11.28
N LYS A 167 -1.38 -18.67 10.25
CA LYS A 167 -2.83 -18.49 10.12
C LYS A 167 -3.47 -19.82 9.71
N ARG A 168 -4.18 -19.86 8.58
CA ARG A 168 -4.79 -21.08 8.06
C ARG A 168 -3.88 -21.72 7.02
N MET A 169 -3.21 -22.80 7.41
CA MET A 169 -2.36 -23.61 6.54
C MET A 169 -3.18 -24.52 5.61
N LEU A 170 -2.60 -24.85 4.46
CA LEU A 170 -3.08 -25.92 3.60
C LEU A 170 -2.82 -27.27 4.28
N ASP A 171 -3.68 -28.26 3.98
CA ASP A 171 -3.44 -29.64 4.38
C ASP A 171 -2.04 -30.12 3.95
N ASP A 172 -1.32 -30.80 4.84
CA ASP A 172 0.10 -31.16 4.62
C ASP A 172 0.27 -32.10 3.43
N ALA A 173 -0.59 -33.13 3.29
CA ALA A 173 -0.50 -34.04 2.15
C ALA A 173 -0.70 -33.29 0.83
N ARG A 174 -1.69 -32.39 0.80
CA ARG A 174 -1.96 -31.58 -0.39
C ARG A 174 -0.86 -30.58 -0.73
N PHE A 175 -0.21 -30.01 0.28
CA PHE A 175 0.97 -29.16 0.07
C PHE A 175 2.07 -29.94 -0.64
N TRP A 176 2.41 -31.12 -0.13
CA TRP A 176 3.45 -31.96 -0.72
C TRP A 176 3.06 -32.52 -2.09
N ASP A 177 1.78 -32.81 -2.34
CA ASP A 177 1.29 -33.18 -3.67
C ASP A 177 1.59 -32.08 -4.70
N ILE A 178 1.40 -30.80 -4.35
CA ILE A 178 1.73 -29.66 -5.22
C ILE A 178 3.25 -29.56 -5.42
N ILE A 179 4.05 -29.67 -4.35
CA ILE A 179 5.53 -29.63 -4.44
C ILE A 179 6.06 -30.77 -5.32
N SER A 180 5.43 -31.96 -5.28
CA SER A 180 5.84 -33.10 -6.09
C SER A 180 5.64 -32.90 -7.60
N MET A 181 4.91 -31.86 -8.01
CA MET A 181 4.68 -31.53 -9.42
C MET A 181 5.76 -30.62 -10.01
N LEU A 182 6.78 -30.22 -9.25
CA LEU A 182 7.94 -29.51 -9.78
C LEU A 182 8.67 -30.38 -10.82
N ASP A 183 8.82 -29.87 -12.04
CA ASP A 183 9.42 -30.62 -13.15
C ASP A 183 10.92 -30.39 -13.25
N TRP A 184 11.67 -31.15 -12.44
CA TRP A 184 13.12 -31.11 -12.42
C TRP A 184 13.78 -31.58 -13.73
N SER A 185 13.05 -32.14 -14.70
CA SER A 185 13.60 -32.39 -16.04
C SER A 185 13.91 -31.08 -16.80
N GLN A 186 13.33 -29.96 -16.34
CA GLN A 186 13.52 -28.62 -16.89
C GLN A 186 14.56 -27.80 -16.11
N GLN A 187 15.44 -28.46 -15.34
CA GLN A 187 16.49 -27.79 -14.56
C GLN A 187 17.29 -26.80 -15.44
N GLY A 188 17.54 -25.61 -14.89
CA GLY A 188 18.12 -24.47 -15.62
C GLY A 188 17.07 -23.51 -16.22
N ASN A 189 15.78 -23.83 -16.07
CA ASN A 189 14.67 -22.92 -16.36
C ASN A 189 13.60 -23.02 -15.26
N ASP A 190 13.73 -22.18 -14.25
CA ASP A 190 12.87 -22.22 -13.06
C ASP A 190 11.39 -22.02 -13.37
N GLU A 191 11.05 -21.16 -14.33
CA GLU A 191 9.66 -20.95 -14.77
C GLU A 191 9.03 -22.27 -15.24
N LYS A 192 9.77 -23.06 -16.04
CA LYS A 192 9.31 -24.36 -16.51
C LYS A 192 9.28 -25.43 -15.42
N VAL A 193 10.21 -25.38 -14.46
CA VAL A 193 10.18 -26.27 -13.28
C VAL A 193 8.91 -26.03 -12.45
N LEU A 194 8.53 -24.76 -12.24
CA LEU A 194 7.35 -24.38 -11.46
C LEU A 194 6.02 -24.61 -12.19
N GLU A 195 6.00 -24.53 -13.52
CA GLU A 195 4.78 -24.47 -14.33
C GLU A 195 3.72 -25.55 -13.99
N PRO A 196 4.05 -26.84 -13.83
CA PRO A 196 3.05 -27.85 -13.54
C PRO A 196 2.45 -27.69 -12.13
N ALA A 197 3.29 -27.39 -11.13
CA ALA A 197 2.85 -27.10 -9.77
C ALA A 197 1.96 -25.85 -9.72
N ALA A 198 2.34 -24.78 -10.42
CA ALA A 198 1.57 -23.54 -10.51
C ALA A 198 0.19 -23.77 -11.15
N LYS A 199 0.14 -24.55 -12.25
CA LYS A 199 -1.11 -24.93 -12.92
C LYS A 199 -2.00 -25.82 -12.05
N ALA A 200 -1.43 -26.66 -11.20
CA ALA A 200 -2.21 -27.48 -10.28
C ALA A 200 -2.75 -26.64 -9.12
N LEU A 201 -1.91 -25.78 -8.54
CA LEU A 201 -2.29 -24.88 -7.45
C LEU A 201 -3.36 -23.86 -7.90
N SER A 202 -3.29 -23.36 -9.13
CA SER A 202 -4.29 -22.43 -9.69
C SER A 202 -5.67 -23.07 -9.90
N LYS A 203 -5.81 -24.40 -9.83
CA LYS A 203 -7.13 -25.05 -9.85
C LYS A 203 -7.84 -24.93 -8.50
N LEU A 204 -7.12 -24.62 -7.41
CA LEU A 204 -7.70 -24.48 -6.08
C LEU A 204 -8.49 -23.19 -5.91
N LYS A 205 -9.14 -23.00 -4.74
CA LYS A 205 -9.78 -21.72 -4.39
C LYS A 205 -8.70 -20.67 -4.07
N PRO A 206 -8.95 -19.36 -4.31
CA PRO A 206 -8.02 -18.30 -3.90
C PRO A 206 -7.61 -18.37 -2.41
N SER A 207 -8.52 -18.78 -1.52
CA SER A 207 -8.21 -18.99 -0.11
C SER A 207 -7.26 -20.17 0.15
N GLU A 208 -7.32 -21.23 -0.67
CA GLU A 208 -6.42 -22.39 -0.56
C GLU A 208 -5.03 -22.08 -1.12
N ILE A 209 -4.94 -21.22 -2.15
CA ILE A 209 -3.65 -20.70 -2.65
C ILE A 209 -2.95 -19.87 -1.56
N LYS A 210 -3.71 -19.02 -0.86
CA LYS A 210 -3.20 -18.29 0.33
C LYS A 210 -2.79 -19.23 1.46
N SER A 211 -3.54 -20.31 1.66
CA SER A 211 -3.17 -21.35 2.62
C SER A 211 -1.92 -22.13 2.21
N PHE A 212 -1.63 -22.28 0.91
CA PHE A 212 -0.35 -22.83 0.43
C PHE A 212 0.82 -21.92 0.79
N GLU A 213 0.68 -20.61 0.57
CA GLU A 213 1.67 -19.60 0.96
C GLU A 213 1.94 -19.65 2.46
N GLU A 214 0.88 -19.74 3.28
CA GLU A 214 1.00 -19.91 4.73
C GLU A 214 1.79 -21.17 5.10
N THR A 215 1.52 -22.29 4.42
CA THR A 215 2.24 -23.54 4.67
C THR A 215 3.70 -23.45 4.26
N LEU A 216 4.00 -22.90 3.08
CA LEU A 216 5.36 -22.68 2.61
C LEU A 216 6.15 -21.83 3.59
N ALA A 217 5.61 -20.66 3.96
CA ALA A 217 6.25 -19.74 4.88
C ALA A 217 6.57 -20.40 6.23
N ASN A 218 5.61 -21.16 6.77
CA ASN A 218 5.84 -21.91 8.01
C ASN A 218 6.89 -23.02 7.87
N LYS A 219 6.95 -23.73 6.74
CA LYS A 219 7.97 -24.77 6.54
C LYS A 219 9.37 -24.15 6.47
N LEU A 220 9.53 -23.00 5.81
CA LEU A 220 10.80 -22.26 5.75
C LEU A 220 11.19 -21.68 7.12
N PHE A 221 10.22 -21.16 7.87
CA PHE A 221 10.42 -20.67 9.23
C PHE A 221 10.90 -21.76 10.20
N GLN A 222 10.37 -22.98 10.10
CA GLN A 222 10.73 -24.09 10.99
C GLN A 222 12.20 -24.52 10.89
N ILE A 223 12.84 -24.27 9.75
CA ILE A 223 14.27 -24.57 9.53
C ILE A 223 15.12 -23.29 9.45
N ASP A 224 14.55 -22.13 9.79
CA ASP A 224 15.28 -20.87 10.01
C ASP A 224 16.01 -20.94 11.35
N THR A 225 17.16 -21.61 11.41
CA THR A 225 17.93 -21.74 12.64
C THR A 225 19.41 -21.64 12.36
N LYS A 226 20.18 -21.25 13.37
CA LYS A 226 21.63 -21.17 13.30
C LYS A 226 22.27 -22.52 12.91
N GLU A 227 21.77 -23.62 13.45
CA GLU A 227 22.33 -24.95 13.16
C GLU A 227 22.08 -25.39 11.72
N HIS A 228 20.94 -25.05 11.12
CA HIS A 228 20.71 -25.30 9.69
C HIS A 228 21.59 -24.40 8.82
N ALA A 229 21.75 -23.13 9.21
CA ALA A 229 22.58 -22.17 8.49
C ALA A 229 24.06 -22.56 8.44
N LYS A 230 24.57 -23.32 9.41
CA LYS A 230 25.94 -23.87 9.40
C LYS A 230 26.17 -24.99 8.39
N ASN A 231 25.12 -25.50 7.77
CA ASN A 231 25.16 -26.73 6.99
C ASN A 231 24.75 -26.56 5.52
N ILE A 232 24.77 -25.33 4.98
CA ILE A 232 24.39 -25.05 3.58
C ILE A 232 25.53 -25.10 2.56
N GLY A 233 26.76 -25.42 2.98
CA GLY A 233 27.93 -25.48 2.09
C GLY A 233 28.76 -24.20 2.09
N GLU A 234 29.16 -23.69 0.93
CA GLU A 234 30.07 -22.55 0.74
C GLU A 234 29.63 -21.30 1.52
N TYR A 235 28.32 -21.03 1.56
CA TYR A 235 27.75 -19.85 2.22
C TYR A 235 27.29 -20.12 3.65
N SER A 236 27.77 -21.19 4.28
CA SER A 236 27.41 -21.54 5.65
C SER A 236 27.75 -20.44 6.64
N TYR A 237 26.97 -20.37 7.71
CA TYR A 237 27.21 -19.43 8.81
C TYR A 237 28.61 -19.58 9.39
N ASP A 238 29.39 -18.49 9.30
CA ASP A 238 30.71 -18.40 9.90
C ASP A 238 30.58 -17.95 11.36
N GLU A 239 31.00 -18.80 12.30
CA GLU A 239 30.94 -18.48 13.73
C GLU A 239 31.89 -17.37 14.16
N LYS A 240 33.03 -17.20 13.47
CA LYS A 240 34.03 -16.18 13.79
C LYS A 240 33.58 -14.81 13.32
N GLU A 241 33.09 -14.74 12.09
CA GLU A 241 32.62 -13.48 11.48
C GLU A 241 31.16 -13.15 11.87
N GLN A 242 30.46 -14.10 12.49
CA GLN A 242 29.02 -14.00 12.81
C GLN A 242 28.18 -13.60 11.59
N TYR A 243 28.56 -14.12 10.42
CA TYR A 243 28.05 -13.67 9.14
C TYR A 243 27.60 -14.84 8.28
N MET A 244 26.54 -14.60 7.51
CA MET A 244 26.01 -15.48 6.48
C MET A 244 25.15 -14.64 5.51
N SER A 245 25.11 -15.05 4.25
CA SER A 245 24.25 -14.45 3.23
C SER A 245 22.78 -14.84 3.47
N VAL A 246 21.99 -13.89 3.98
CA VAL A 246 20.57 -14.09 4.32
C VAL A 246 19.75 -14.70 3.18
N ASP A 247 20.04 -14.30 1.94
CA ASP A 247 19.38 -14.80 0.73
C ASP A 247 19.79 -16.24 0.43
N SER A 248 21.10 -16.53 0.44
CA SER A 248 21.61 -17.88 0.16
C SER A 248 21.03 -18.91 1.13
N PHE A 249 20.85 -18.57 2.40
CA PHE A 249 20.18 -19.47 3.35
C PHE A 249 18.68 -19.60 3.13
N LEU A 250 17.98 -18.50 2.81
CA LEU A 250 16.57 -18.58 2.42
C LEU A 250 16.38 -19.51 1.21
N TYR A 251 17.25 -19.40 0.20
CA TYR A 251 17.11 -20.18 -1.02
C TYR A 251 17.53 -21.64 -0.83
N ALA A 252 18.50 -21.92 0.05
CA ALA A 252 18.79 -23.29 0.49
C ALA A 252 17.59 -23.92 1.23
N ARG A 253 16.88 -23.16 2.08
CA ARG A 253 15.64 -23.63 2.72
C ARG A 253 14.53 -23.88 1.69
N CYS A 254 14.44 -23.05 0.65
CA CYS A 254 13.54 -23.31 -0.48
C CYS A 254 13.89 -24.61 -1.20
N ALA A 255 15.17 -24.85 -1.48
CA ALA A 255 15.63 -26.10 -2.07
C ALA A 255 15.34 -27.33 -1.19
N ALA A 256 15.49 -27.21 0.14
CA ALA A 256 15.13 -28.28 1.08
C ALA A 256 13.65 -28.67 0.97
N VAL A 257 12.74 -27.69 0.87
CA VAL A 257 11.31 -27.95 0.63
C VAL A 257 11.08 -28.52 -0.76
N ALA A 258 11.71 -27.97 -1.79
CA ALA A 258 11.51 -28.35 -3.18
C ALA A 258 11.96 -29.79 -3.50
N ASN A 259 12.91 -30.34 -2.74
CA ASN A 259 13.32 -31.75 -2.79
C ASN A 259 12.30 -32.71 -2.17
N GLY A 260 11.20 -32.19 -1.61
CA GLY A 260 10.04 -32.94 -1.19
C GLY A 260 10.05 -33.38 0.27
N LYS A 261 8.93 -34.01 0.65
CA LYS A 261 8.56 -34.27 2.04
C LYS A 261 9.63 -35.03 2.82
N ALA A 262 10.11 -36.15 2.27
CA ALA A 262 11.01 -37.05 3.00
C ALA A 262 12.33 -36.38 3.36
N LEU A 263 12.91 -35.60 2.43
CA LEU A 263 14.15 -34.88 2.70
C LEU A 263 13.90 -33.74 3.69
N TYR A 264 12.85 -32.95 3.48
CA TYR A 264 12.51 -31.85 4.37
C TYR A 264 12.30 -32.32 5.82
N GLU A 265 11.56 -33.40 6.03
CA GLU A 265 11.33 -33.96 7.38
C GLU A 265 12.63 -34.46 8.01
N LYS A 266 13.54 -35.03 7.22
CA LYS A 266 14.86 -35.43 7.71
C LYS A 266 15.70 -34.21 8.12
N ILE A 267 15.76 -33.18 7.27
CA ILE A 267 16.49 -31.93 7.53
C ILE A 267 16.00 -31.27 8.80
N LYS A 268 14.68 -31.15 8.95
CA LYS A 268 14.05 -30.50 10.09
C LYS A 268 14.51 -31.08 11.43
N GLU A 269 14.72 -32.38 11.52
CA GLU A 269 15.20 -33.06 12.72
C GLU A 269 16.74 -33.12 12.80
N LEU A 270 17.43 -33.09 11.66
CA LEU A 270 18.88 -33.22 11.53
C LEU A 270 19.45 -32.10 10.65
N PRO A 271 19.86 -30.95 11.24
CA PRO A 271 20.39 -29.82 10.49
C PRO A 271 21.61 -30.17 9.60
N THR A 272 22.37 -31.20 9.95
CA THR A 272 23.52 -31.68 9.15
C THR A 272 23.15 -32.30 7.80
N GLU A 273 21.88 -32.64 7.62
CA GLU A 273 21.32 -33.17 6.38
C GLU A 273 20.84 -32.06 5.43
N MET A 274 20.99 -30.80 5.82
CA MET A 274 20.66 -29.65 4.98
C MET A 274 21.32 -29.77 3.61
N VAL A 275 20.59 -29.35 2.58
CA VAL A 275 21.11 -29.32 1.21
C VAL A 275 22.32 -28.37 1.15
N LYS A 276 23.38 -28.81 0.48
CA LYS A 276 24.65 -28.08 0.37
C LYS A 276 24.82 -27.57 -1.04
N ASP A 277 25.12 -26.28 -1.17
CA ASP A 277 25.44 -25.65 -2.46
C ASP A 277 24.31 -25.81 -3.49
N VAL A 278 23.07 -25.88 -3.01
CA VAL A 278 21.84 -25.97 -3.81
C VAL A 278 20.85 -24.93 -3.33
N GLU A 279 20.25 -24.21 -4.28
CA GLU A 279 19.27 -23.17 -4.04
C GLU A 279 18.07 -23.30 -4.97
N PHE A 280 16.92 -22.76 -4.56
CA PHE A 280 15.73 -22.70 -5.41
C PHE A 280 14.81 -21.53 -5.01
N GLU A 281 15.28 -20.30 -5.18
CA GLU A 281 14.54 -19.05 -4.88
C GLU A 281 13.14 -19.05 -5.51
N ALA A 282 13.02 -19.55 -6.74
CA ALA A 282 11.81 -19.48 -7.53
C ALA A 282 10.57 -20.07 -6.83
N LEU A 283 10.76 -21.00 -5.88
CA LEU A 283 9.67 -21.55 -5.06
C LEU A 283 8.84 -20.46 -4.35
N LEU A 284 9.46 -19.35 -3.93
CA LEU A 284 8.79 -18.24 -3.26
C LEU A 284 7.72 -17.58 -4.16
N SER A 285 7.85 -17.69 -5.48
CA SER A 285 6.91 -17.12 -6.45
C SER A 285 5.73 -18.03 -6.78
N LEU A 286 5.74 -19.29 -6.34
CA LEU A 286 4.80 -20.32 -6.80
C LEU A 286 3.32 -19.96 -6.50
N SER A 287 3.04 -19.42 -5.31
CA SER A 287 1.68 -19.03 -4.93
C SER A 287 1.19 -17.81 -5.71
N ALA A 288 2.07 -16.84 -5.97
CA ALA A 288 1.78 -15.64 -6.74
C ALA A 288 1.43 -15.99 -8.19
N ILE A 289 2.27 -16.82 -8.84
CA ILE A 289 2.02 -17.31 -10.21
C ILE A 289 0.67 -18.04 -10.26
N ALA A 290 0.41 -18.95 -9.32
CA ALA A 290 -0.85 -19.70 -9.30
C ALA A 290 -2.09 -18.80 -9.08
N TYR A 291 -1.97 -17.77 -8.23
CA TYR A 291 -3.05 -16.82 -7.94
C TYR A 291 -3.35 -15.91 -9.12
N GLU A 292 -2.31 -15.45 -9.82
CA GLU A 292 -2.45 -14.67 -11.05
C GLU A 292 -3.09 -15.50 -12.15
N LEU A 293 -2.61 -16.74 -12.38
CA LEU A 293 -3.24 -17.68 -13.32
C LEU A 293 -4.73 -17.92 -13.01
N LYS A 294 -5.11 -17.94 -11.73
CA LYS A 294 -6.50 -18.11 -11.29
C LYS A 294 -7.37 -16.88 -11.53
N THR A 295 -6.84 -15.69 -11.22
CA THR A 295 -7.67 -14.50 -10.97
C THR A 295 -7.37 -13.32 -11.90
N GLY A 296 -6.26 -13.36 -12.62
CA GLY A 296 -5.71 -12.23 -13.40
C GLY A 296 -5.27 -11.06 -12.52
N ARG A 297 -4.94 -11.30 -11.25
CA ARG A 297 -4.52 -10.28 -10.28
C ARG A 297 -3.35 -10.79 -9.46
N GLU A 298 -2.54 -9.86 -8.96
CA GLU A 298 -1.49 -10.16 -7.99
C GLU A 298 -2.10 -10.65 -6.66
N ILE A 299 -1.38 -11.55 -6.00
CA ILE A 299 -1.72 -11.99 -4.66
C ILE A 299 -1.35 -10.89 -3.66
N VAL A 300 -2.32 -10.44 -2.87
CA VAL A 300 -2.07 -9.61 -1.68
C VAL A 300 -2.37 -10.48 -0.47
N TYR A 301 -1.32 -11.04 0.12
CA TYR A 301 -1.42 -11.91 1.29
C TYR A 301 -0.11 -11.91 2.09
N ASP A 302 -0.19 -11.50 3.35
CA ASP A 302 0.89 -11.68 4.31
C ASP A 302 0.68 -12.98 5.08
N ALA A 303 1.68 -13.86 5.11
CA ALA A 303 1.66 -15.04 5.98
C ALA A 303 1.70 -14.63 7.46
N GLY A 304 1.31 -15.54 8.36
CA GLY A 304 1.43 -15.33 9.81
C GLY A 304 2.88 -15.35 10.29
N VAL A 305 3.73 -16.17 9.69
CA VAL A 305 5.17 -16.13 9.96
C VAL A 305 5.92 -15.64 8.73
N SER A 306 6.99 -14.89 8.96
CA SER A 306 7.92 -14.52 7.90
C SER A 306 8.82 -15.72 7.57
N TYR A 307 9.01 -16.00 6.28
CA TYR A 307 10.02 -16.97 5.84
C TYR A 307 11.44 -16.38 5.82
N GLU A 308 11.56 -15.05 5.95
CA GLU A 308 12.84 -14.35 5.92
C GLU A 308 13.82 -14.88 6.96
N THR A 309 15.11 -14.87 6.63
CA THR A 309 16.17 -15.30 7.54
C THR A 309 16.15 -14.46 8.82
N TYR A 310 16.36 -15.10 9.98
CA TYR A 310 16.22 -14.54 11.34
C TYR A 310 14.78 -14.28 11.83
N ALA A 311 13.75 -14.67 11.07
CA ALA A 311 12.37 -14.56 11.53
C ALA A 311 12.10 -15.47 12.76
N ASN A 312 12.67 -16.68 12.78
CA ASN A 312 12.55 -17.61 13.91
C ASN A 312 13.59 -17.28 14.98
N LYS A 313 13.34 -16.21 15.73
CA LYS A 313 14.26 -15.70 16.76
C LYS A 313 14.75 -16.79 17.74
N GLU A 314 13.90 -17.74 18.11
CA GLU A 314 14.26 -18.87 18.99
C GLU A 314 15.25 -19.84 18.34
N GLY A 315 15.19 -20.00 17.01
CA GLY A 315 16.14 -20.81 16.23
C GLY A 315 17.55 -20.21 16.12
N TRP A 316 17.73 -18.96 16.53
CA TRP A 316 18.97 -18.20 16.40
C TRP A 316 19.63 -17.84 17.74
N THR A 317 19.00 -18.20 18.86
CA THR A 317 19.56 -18.06 20.21
C THR A 317 20.44 -19.24 20.61
#